data_AF-A0A924KPI8-F1
#
_entry.id   AF-A0A924KPI8-F1
#
_cell.length_a   1.000
_cell.length_b   1.000
_cell.length_c   1.000
_cell.angle_alpha   90.00
_cell.angle_beta   90.00
_cell.angle_gamma   90.00
#
_symmetry.space_group_name_H-M   'P 1'
#
loop_
_entity.id
_entity.type
_entity.pdbx_description
1 polymer ?
#
loop_
_entity_poly.entity_id
_entity_poly.type
_entity_poly.pdbx_seq_one_letter_code
_entity_poly.pdbx_strand_id
1 'polypeptide(L)'
;ITGPENAWGGVHPTRPTLTYQCPNLHYDHALHAVRAGTRLLIAIQNATGPMVLVGNEIGLGVIPMGREVRAFVDALGCLNQDVAAICQRVTLMAAGLPLTLKDAV
;
A
#
# COMPACT_ATOMS: atom_id res chain seq x y z
N ILE A 1 7.38 -8.69 13.51
CA ILE A 1 7.60 -8.05 12.19
C ILE A 1 8.74 -7.06 12.38
N THR A 2 9.97 -7.57 12.37
CA THR A 2 11.19 -6.77 12.43
C THR A 2 12.03 -7.28 11.26
N GLY A 3 11.79 -6.70 10.09
CA GLY A 3 12.76 -6.81 9.00
C GLY A 3 14.03 -6.06 9.41
N PRO A 4 15.20 -6.42 8.86
CA PRO A 4 16.43 -5.73 9.20
C PRO A 4 16.27 -4.24 8.88
N GLU A 5 16.84 -3.39 9.72
CA GLU A 5 16.71 -1.93 9.71
C GLU A 5 17.02 -1.25 8.36
N ASN A 6 17.61 -1.99 7.43
CA ASN A 6 17.94 -1.61 6.05
C ASN A 6 16.95 -2.09 4.97
N ALA A 7 16.01 -3.01 5.27
CA ALA A 7 15.08 -3.57 4.28
C ALA A 7 14.07 -2.55 3.74
N TRP A 8 13.82 -1.48 4.52
CA TRP A 8 12.86 -0.44 4.17
C TRP A 8 13.47 0.69 3.33
N GLY A 9 14.77 0.61 3.00
CA GLY A 9 15.51 1.63 2.26
C GLY A 9 15.23 3.02 2.84
N GLY A 10 15.92 3.39 3.92
CA GLY A 10 15.94 4.72 4.56
C GLY A 10 14.72 5.64 4.33
N VAL A 11 13.92 5.88 5.37
CA VAL A 11 12.80 6.83 5.32
C VAL A 11 13.32 8.23 4.95
N HIS A 12 12.91 8.76 3.79
CA HIS A 12 13.33 10.10 3.35
C HIS A 12 12.62 11.15 4.22
N PRO A 13 13.31 12.22 4.66
CA PRO A 13 12.80 13.13 5.69
C PRO A 13 11.57 13.96 5.31
N THR A 14 11.17 13.98 4.04
CA THR A 14 10.22 15.00 3.56
C THR A 14 9.01 14.49 2.76
N ARG A 15 8.91 13.20 2.39
CA ARG A 15 7.76 12.67 1.64
C ARG A 15 7.49 11.17 1.93
N PRO A 16 6.23 10.72 1.77
CA PRO A 16 5.83 9.35 2.12
C PRO A 16 6.47 8.27 1.23
N THR A 17 6.75 7.13 1.88
CA THR A 17 7.09 5.84 1.26
C THR A 17 5.91 4.90 1.40
N LEU A 18 5.54 4.18 0.33
CA LEU A 18 4.53 3.14 0.38
C LEU A 18 5.16 1.76 0.25
N THR A 19 4.79 0.88 1.16
CA THR A 19 5.21 -0.50 1.22
C THR A 19 3.98 -1.39 1.06
N TYR A 20 4.04 -2.33 0.14
CA TYR A 20 3.03 -3.38 0.04
C TYR A 20 3.50 -4.69 0.66
N GLN A 21 2.60 -5.33 1.41
CA GLN A 21 2.77 -6.70 1.89
C GLN A 21 1.72 -7.59 1.23
N CYS A 22 2.04 -8.84 0.89
CA CYS A 22 1.05 -9.82 0.42
C CYS A 22 0.53 -10.69 1.57
N PRO A 23 -0.62 -10.39 2.20
CA PRO A 23 -1.30 -11.36 3.06
C PRO A 23 -2.58 -11.92 2.43
N ASN A 24 -2.93 -13.16 2.84
CA ASN A 24 -4.26 -13.73 2.65
C ASN A 24 -5.25 -12.96 3.55
N LEU A 25 -6.20 -12.22 2.95
CA LEU A 25 -7.20 -11.47 3.70
C LEU A 25 -8.46 -12.32 3.93
N HIS A 26 -8.96 -12.32 5.16
CA HIS A 26 -10.33 -12.77 5.48
C HIS A 26 -11.31 -11.63 5.21
N TYR A 27 -12.38 -11.92 4.47
CA TYR A 27 -13.33 -10.94 3.95
C TYR A 27 -14.54 -10.81 4.86
N ASP A 28 -14.58 -9.77 5.69
CA ASP A 28 -15.82 -9.41 6.40
C ASP A 28 -15.82 -7.92 6.78
N HIS A 29 -16.25 -7.01 5.88
CA HIS A 29 -16.46 -5.54 6.08
C HIS A 29 -15.42 -4.52 5.55
N ALA A 30 -14.50 -4.89 4.66
CA ALA A 30 -13.39 -3.99 4.28
C ALA A 30 -13.72 -2.90 3.21
N LEU A 31 -14.86 -2.94 2.53
CA LEU A 31 -15.18 -2.00 1.43
C LEU A 31 -15.38 -0.54 1.90
N HIS A 32 -15.89 -0.33 3.11
CA HIS A 32 -16.09 1.02 3.66
C HIS A 32 -14.77 1.76 3.90
N ALA A 33 -13.72 1.03 4.30
CA ALA A 33 -12.40 1.60 4.53
C ALA A 33 -11.77 2.11 3.23
N VAL A 34 -11.91 1.34 2.13
CA VAL A 34 -11.37 1.71 0.82
C VAL A 34 -12.09 2.92 0.22
N ARG A 35 -13.41 3.02 0.42
CA ARG A 35 -14.22 4.17 -0.03
C ARG A 35 -13.84 5.50 0.62
N ALA A 36 -13.08 5.49 1.72
CA ALA A 36 -12.58 6.71 2.35
C ALA A 36 -11.33 7.29 1.66
N GLY A 37 -10.90 6.72 0.53
CA GLY A 37 -9.64 7.03 -0.17
C GLY A 37 -9.32 8.52 -0.32
N THR A 38 -10.28 9.36 -0.72
CA THR A 38 -10.03 10.81 -0.88
C THR A 38 -9.56 11.49 0.42
N ARG A 39 -10.15 11.14 1.57
CA ARG A 39 -9.73 11.72 2.86
C ARG A 39 -8.34 11.23 3.26
N LEU A 40 -8.02 9.97 2.95
CA LEU A 40 -6.69 9.42 3.19
C LEU A 40 -5.63 10.15 2.36
N LEU A 41 -5.88 10.36 1.05
CA LEU A 41 -4.95 11.08 0.17
C LEU A 41 -4.69 12.51 0.66
N ILE A 42 -5.74 13.23 1.07
CA ILE A 42 -5.62 14.58 1.64
C ILE A 42 -4.77 14.55 2.92
N ALA A 43 -4.99 13.58 3.81
CA ALA A 43 -4.22 13.46 5.04
C ALA A 43 -2.73 13.16 4.74
N ILE A 44 -2.46 12.28 3.78
CA ILE A 44 -1.09 11.94 3.36
C ILE A 44 -0.37 13.17 2.79
N GLN A 45 -1.05 13.96 1.96
CA GLN A 45 -0.45 15.17 1.36
C GLN A 45 -0.17 16.28 2.38
N ASN A 46 -0.95 16.35 3.46
CA ASN A 46 -0.79 17.38 4.50
C ASN A 46 0.14 16.97 5.66
N ALA A 47 0.62 15.72 5.69
CA ALA A 47 1.52 15.27 6.75
C ALA A 47 2.89 15.96 6.64
N THR A 48 3.37 16.53 7.75
CA THR A 48 4.59 17.38 7.78
C THR A 48 5.85 16.65 8.24
N GLY A 49 5.90 15.32 8.11
CA GLY A 49 7.04 14.52 8.57
C GLY A 49 7.26 13.25 7.77
N PRO A 50 8.34 12.50 8.07
CA PRO A 50 8.63 11.24 7.42
C PRO A 50 7.48 10.25 7.65
N MET A 51 7.00 9.63 6.58
CA MET A 51 5.83 8.75 6.63
C MET A 51 6.10 7.46 5.87
N VAL A 52 5.78 6.33 6.50
CA VAL A 52 5.75 5.02 5.86
C VAL A 52 4.32 4.52 5.90
N LEU A 53 3.76 4.29 4.73
CA LEU A 53 2.44 3.69 4.54
C LEU A 53 2.66 2.22 4.25
N VAL A 54 1.91 1.35 4.94
CA VAL A 54 1.92 -0.09 4.68
C VAL A 54 0.55 -0.50 4.21
N GLY A 55 0.46 -0.96 2.96
CA GLY A 55 -0.75 -1.48 2.33
C GLY A 55 -0.62 -2.97 2.03
N ASN A 56 -1.75 -3.58 1.64
CA ASN A 56 -1.74 -4.95 1.16
C ASN A 56 -1.76 -4.98 -0.37
N GLU A 57 -0.98 -5.89 -0.95
CA GLU A 57 -1.10 -6.28 -2.35
C GLU A 57 -1.82 -7.63 -2.43
N ILE A 58 -2.95 -7.66 -3.14
CA ILE A 58 -3.82 -8.85 -3.23
C ILE A 58 -4.19 -9.21 -4.67
N GLY A 59 -3.69 -8.47 -5.67
CA GLY A 59 -3.94 -8.70 -7.10
C GLY A 59 -3.02 -9.72 -7.75
N LEU A 60 -1.98 -10.19 -7.05
CA LEU A 60 -0.99 -11.15 -7.57
C LEU A 60 -1.35 -12.63 -7.33
N GLY A 61 -2.49 -12.90 -6.70
CA GLY A 61 -2.98 -14.25 -6.38
C GLY A 61 -4.22 -14.65 -7.17
N VAL A 62 -4.83 -15.77 -6.76
CA VAL A 62 -6.12 -16.21 -7.32
C VAL A 62 -7.22 -15.25 -6.88
N ILE A 63 -7.92 -14.63 -7.83
CA ILE A 63 -9.05 -13.74 -7.54
C ILE A 63 -10.22 -14.57 -7.00
N PRO A 64 -10.77 -14.24 -5.81
CA PRO A 64 -11.81 -15.07 -5.21
C PRO A 64 -13.13 -15.01 -5.98
N MET A 65 -13.85 -16.13 -5.94
CA MET A 65 -15.16 -16.28 -6.58
C MET A 65 -16.24 -15.60 -5.74
N GLY A 66 -16.38 -14.29 -5.87
CA GLY A 66 -17.44 -13.51 -5.21
C GLY A 66 -17.48 -12.08 -5.73
N ARG A 67 -18.68 -11.56 -6.06
CA ARG A 67 -18.82 -10.18 -6.59
C ARG A 67 -18.30 -9.14 -5.60
N GLU A 68 -18.62 -9.32 -4.32
CA GLU A 68 -18.22 -8.40 -3.25
C GLU A 68 -16.71 -8.43 -3.03
N VAL A 69 -16.13 -9.62 -3.07
CA VAL A 69 -14.70 -9.82 -2.95
C VAL A 69 -13.95 -9.18 -4.12
N ARG A 70 -14.42 -9.39 -5.36
CA ARG A 70 -13.86 -8.71 -6.54
C ARG A 70 -13.95 -7.19 -6.42
N ALA A 71 -15.12 -6.67 -6.02
CA ALA A 71 -15.30 -5.23 -5.83
C ALA A 71 -14.36 -4.65 -4.76
N PHE A 72 -14.05 -5.43 -3.71
CA PHE A 72 -13.02 -5.04 -2.74
C PHE A 72 -11.62 -5.04 -3.34
N VAL A 73 -11.23 -6.11 -4.04
CA VAL A 73 -9.91 -6.23 -4.69
C VAL A 73 -9.69 -5.08 -5.67
N ASP A 74 -10.68 -4.80 -6.52
CA ASP A 74 -10.63 -3.71 -7.49
C ASP A 74 -10.48 -2.36 -6.78
N ALA A 75 -11.30 -2.10 -5.75
CA ALA A 75 -11.25 -0.84 -5.03
C ALA A 75 -9.91 -0.66 -4.28
N LEU A 76 -9.38 -1.73 -3.66
CA LEU A 76 -8.08 -1.67 -2.99
C LEU A 76 -6.96 -1.43 -4.00
N GLY A 77 -7.03 -2.06 -5.18
CA GLY A 77 -6.11 -1.81 -6.28
C GLY A 77 -6.11 -0.36 -6.73
N CYS A 78 -7.29 0.26 -6.88
CA CYS A 78 -7.40 1.69 -7.19
C CYS A 78 -6.80 2.56 -6.08
N LEU A 79 -7.11 2.30 -4.81
CA LEU A 79 -6.55 3.07 -3.70
C LEU A 79 -5.02 2.96 -3.62
N ASN A 80 -4.50 1.74 -3.80
CA ASN A 80 -3.06 1.47 -3.87
C ASN A 80 -2.41 2.30 -4.99
N GLN A 81 -3.01 2.33 -6.19
CA GLN A 81 -2.51 3.15 -7.30
C GLN A 81 -2.52 4.66 -6.96
N ASP A 82 -3.60 5.17 -6.37
CA ASP A 82 -3.72 6.58 -5.99
C ASP A 82 -2.67 6.99 -4.95
N VAL A 83 -2.47 6.16 -3.92
CA VAL A 83 -1.45 6.41 -2.89
C VAL A 83 -0.05 6.27 -3.49
N ALA A 84 0.19 5.26 -4.32
CA ALA A 84 1.46 5.08 -5.01
C ALA A 84 1.80 6.29 -5.86
N ALA A 85 0.84 6.92 -6.54
CA ALA A 85 1.06 8.09 -7.38
C ALA A 85 1.66 9.27 -6.60
N ILE A 86 1.22 9.49 -5.35
CA ILE A 86 1.66 10.63 -4.52
C ILE A 86 2.92 10.34 -3.67
N CYS A 87 3.28 9.07 -3.47
CA CYS A 87 4.52 8.70 -2.78
C CYS A 87 5.76 8.99 -3.63
N GLN A 88 6.93 9.18 -3.01
CA GLN A 88 8.19 9.24 -3.75
C GLN A 88 8.75 7.84 -4.03
N ARG A 89 8.66 6.96 -3.04
CA ARG A 89 9.14 5.58 -3.10
C ARG A 89 7.99 4.61 -2.95
N VAL A 90 8.03 3.55 -3.75
CA VAL A 90 7.08 2.44 -3.67
C VAL A 90 7.86 1.14 -3.69
N THR A 91 7.66 0.30 -2.68
CA THR A 91 8.32 -0.99 -2.52
C THR A 91 7.28 -2.08 -2.36
N LEU A 92 7.42 -3.16 -3.12
CA LEU A 92 6.69 -4.41 -2.89
C LEU A 92 7.56 -5.34 -2.06
N MET A 93 7.03 -5.85 -0.95
CA MET A 93 7.73 -6.85 -0.13
C MET A 93 7.28 -8.25 -0.53
N ALA A 94 8.21 -9.04 -1.10
CA ALA A 94 7.97 -10.43 -1.49
C ALA A 94 8.90 -11.36 -0.70
N ALA A 95 8.32 -12.27 0.10
CA ALA A 95 9.10 -13.19 0.95
C ALA A 95 10.14 -12.48 1.85
N GLY A 96 9.84 -11.26 2.32
CA GLY A 96 10.75 -10.44 3.13
C GLY A 96 11.82 -9.69 2.33
N LEU A 97 11.83 -9.81 0.99
CA LEU A 97 12.75 -9.11 0.11
C LEU A 97 12.06 -7.88 -0.52
N PRO A 98 12.72 -6.70 -0.53
CA PRO A 98 12.17 -5.51 -1.16
C PRO A 98 12.34 -5.55 -2.68
N LEU A 99 11.28 -5.21 -3.39
CA LEU A 99 11.26 -4.95 -4.82
C LEU A 99 10.89 -3.48 -5.03
N THR A 100 11.85 -2.67 -5.48
CA THR A 100 11.61 -1.25 -5.76
C THR A 100 10.78 -1.09 -7.02
N LEU A 101 9.56 -0.59 -6.89
CA LEU A 101 8.65 -0.28 -8.00
C LEU A 101 8.76 1.17 -8.45
N LYS A 102 9.06 2.08 -7.52
CA LYS A 102 9.35 3.48 -7.77
C LYS A 102 10.37 3.96 -6.76
N ASP A 103 11.35 4.76 -7.21
CA ASP A 103 12.26 5.48 -6.33
C ASP A 103 12.35 6.95 -6.73
N ALA A 104 12.80 7.79 -5.81
CA ALA A 104 13.18 9.15 -6.14
C ALA A 104 14.48 9.10 -6.95
N VAL A 105 14.42 9.51 -8.22
CA VAL A 105 15.60 9.80 -9.04
C VAL A 105 16.32 11.01 -8.47
#